data_AF-E2BZ40-F1
#
_entry.id   AF-E2BZ40-F1
#
_cell.length_a   1.000
_cell.length_b   1.000
_cell.length_c   1.000
_cell.angle_alpha   90.00
_cell.angle_beta   90.00
_cell.angle_gamma   90.00
#
_symmetry.space_group_name_H-M   'P 1'
#
loop_
_entity.id
_entity.type
_entity.pdbx_description
1 polymer ?
#
loop_
_entity_poly.entity_id
_entity_poly.type
_entity_poly.pdbx_seq_one_letter_code
_entity_poly.pdbx_strand_id
1 'polypeptide(L)'
;MKKRDEVLIHLDTGGVGQAAIHLALYEGCEVITIVGTLKKRQFIRKTFPLILNDHIGNSRDTSFEQMIFLIKIHDEHEPWGLPILAYPQFFCEFHQSYIILGGLGGFGLKLADWLILRGAKNLLLISGIGLRNVISVQG
;
A
#
# COMPACT_ATOMS: atom_id res chain seq x y z
N MET A 1 2.60 0.90 12.61
CA MET A 1 1.16 0.88 12.90
C MET A 1 0.99 0.40 14.32
N LYS A 2 0.23 1.13 15.13
CA LYS A 2 -0.14 0.76 16.49
C LYS A 2 -1.60 0.35 16.50
N LYS A 3 -1.98 -0.47 17.48
CA LYS A 3 -3.36 -0.88 17.70
C LYS A 3 -4.26 0.36 17.82
N ARG A 4 -5.40 0.38 17.11
CA ARG A 4 -6.35 1.50 16.95
C ARG A 4 -5.91 2.67 16.05
N ASP A 5 -4.76 2.58 15.39
CA ASP A 5 -4.47 3.55 14.31
C ASP A 5 -5.51 3.37 13.18
N GLU A 6 -6.02 4.48 12.65
CA GLU A 6 -6.78 4.46 11.40
C GLU A 6 -5.82 4.38 10.20
N VAL A 7 -6.06 3.43 9.30
CA VAL A 7 -5.23 3.21 8.12
C VAL A 7 -6.09 3.24 6.87
N LEU A 8 -5.84 4.24 6.03
CA LEU A 8 -6.41 4.35 4.71
C LEU A 8 -5.61 3.50 3.71
N ILE A 9 -6.28 2.52 3.10
CA ILE A 9 -5.74 1.70 2.02
C ILE A 9 -6.48 2.08 0.73
N HIS A 10 -5.72 2.31 -0.33
CA HIS A 10 -6.25 2.64 -1.65
C HIS A 10 -5.92 1.49 -2.62
N LEU A 11 -6.87 1.11 -3.49
CA LEU A 11 -6.76 0.01 -4.48
C LEU A 11 -6.91 -1.42 -3.92
N ASP A 12 -7.90 -1.58 -3.04
CA ASP A 12 -7.93 -2.65 -2.02
C ASP A 12 -8.37 -4.02 -2.49
N THR A 13 -8.97 -4.11 -3.67
CA THR A 13 -9.43 -5.40 -4.21
C THR A 13 -8.34 -6.20 -4.91
N GLY A 14 -7.17 -5.59 -5.18
CA GLY A 14 -6.01 -6.31 -5.72
C GLY A 14 -5.29 -7.12 -4.63
N GLY A 15 -4.39 -8.02 -5.02
CA GLY A 15 -3.67 -8.88 -4.07
C GLY A 15 -2.88 -8.11 -3.00
N VAL A 16 -2.24 -7.00 -3.38
CA VAL A 16 -1.51 -6.11 -2.46
C VAL A 16 -2.46 -5.44 -1.47
N GLY A 17 -3.59 -4.91 -1.97
CA GLY A 17 -4.61 -4.28 -1.13
C GLY A 17 -5.20 -5.23 -0.09
N GLN A 18 -5.52 -6.46 -0.51
CA GLN A 18 -6.02 -7.50 0.40
C GLN A 18 -4.99 -7.92 1.46
N ALA A 19 -3.70 -7.97 1.10
CA ALA A 19 -2.62 -8.26 2.04
C ALA A 19 -2.42 -7.11 3.04
N ALA A 20 -2.45 -5.87 2.58
CA ALA A 20 -2.38 -4.68 3.43
C ALA A 20 -3.54 -4.63 4.43
N ILE A 21 -4.77 -4.95 3.98
CA ILE A 21 -5.95 -5.06 4.86
C ILE A 21 -5.74 -6.15 5.92
N HIS A 22 -5.29 -7.34 5.53
CA HIS A 22 -5.03 -8.43 6.48
C HIS A 22 -4.03 -8.01 7.55
N LEU A 23 -2.91 -7.39 7.15
CA LEU A 23 -1.89 -6.94 8.08
C LEU A 23 -2.43 -5.85 9.01
N ALA A 24 -3.17 -4.88 8.48
CA ALA A 24 -3.75 -3.82 9.29
C ALA A 24 -4.76 -4.33 10.32
N LEU A 25 -5.64 -5.25 9.92
CA LEU A 25 -6.59 -5.88 10.83
C LEU A 25 -5.88 -6.76 11.87
N TYR A 26 -4.82 -7.47 11.48
CA TYR A 26 -4.01 -8.30 12.39
C TYR A 26 -3.33 -7.45 13.48
N GLU A 27 -2.80 -6.28 13.11
CA GLU A 27 -2.23 -5.30 14.05
C GLU A 27 -3.30 -4.56 14.89
N GLY A 28 -4.58 -4.84 14.64
CA GLY A 28 -5.71 -4.23 15.34
C GLY A 28 -5.95 -2.76 14.98
N CYS A 29 -5.60 -2.37 13.76
CA CYS A 29 -5.88 -1.05 13.20
C CYS A 29 -7.32 -0.98 12.67
N GLU A 30 -7.85 0.24 12.60
CA GLU A 30 -9.12 0.50 11.92
C GLU A 30 -8.86 0.78 10.45
N VAL A 31 -9.38 -0.07 9.57
CA VAL A 31 -9.11 0.03 8.14
C VAL A 31 -10.18 0.87 7.46
N ILE A 32 -9.74 1.88 6.72
CA ILE A 32 -10.55 2.64 5.77
C ILE A 32 -10.07 2.30 4.37
N THR A 33 -11.00 2.07 3.45
CA THR A 33 -10.72 1.53 2.12
C THR A 33 -11.49 2.28 1.06
N ILE A 34 -10.89 2.52 -0.11
CA ILE A 34 -11.56 3.20 -1.21
C ILE A 34 -11.63 2.28 -2.43
N VAL A 35 -12.84 2.10 -2.96
CA VAL A 35 -13.11 1.25 -4.12
C VAL A 35 -13.93 1.97 -5.18
N GLY A 36 -13.63 1.74 -6.46
CA GLY A 36 -14.28 2.47 -7.56
C GLY A 36 -15.57 1.85 -8.11
N THR A 37 -16.04 0.70 -7.62
CA THR A 37 -17.27 0.04 -8.13
C THR A 37 -18.06 -0.68 -7.04
N LEU A 38 -19.37 -0.82 -7.22
CA LEU A 38 -20.24 -1.60 -6.32
C LEU A 38 -19.79 -3.06 -6.18
N LYS A 39 -19.31 -3.68 -7.26
CA LYS A 39 -18.77 -5.04 -7.23
C LYS A 39 -17.55 -5.16 -6.31
N LYS A 40 -16.66 -4.17 -6.35
CA LYS A 40 -15.48 -4.10 -5.47
C LYS A 40 -15.88 -3.84 -4.02
N ARG A 41 -16.87 -2.97 -3.78
CA ARG A 41 -17.45 -2.72 -2.45
C ARG A 41 -18.01 -4.00 -1.84
N GLN A 42 -18.82 -4.73 -2.61
CA GLN A 42 -19.38 -6.02 -2.16
C GLN A 42 -18.30 -7.06 -1.88
N PHE A 43 -17.25 -7.10 -2.71
CA PHE A 43 -16.10 -7.96 -2.48
C PHE A 43 -15.44 -7.67 -1.12
N ILE A 44 -15.10 -6.41 -0.82
CA ILE A 44 -14.50 -6.03 0.46
C ILE A 44 -15.41 -6.41 1.63
N ARG A 45 -16.71 -6.09 1.55
CA ARG A 45 -17.68 -6.43 2.61
C ARG A 45 -17.76 -7.92 2.90
N LYS A 46 -17.66 -8.76 1.86
CA LYS A 46 -17.73 -10.22 1.99
C LYS A 46 -16.43 -10.82 2.53
N THR A 47 -15.29 -10.31 2.06
CA THR A 47 -13.96 -10.85 2.39
C THR A 47 -13.45 -10.33 3.74
N PHE A 48 -13.79 -9.10 4.11
CA PHE A 48 -13.31 -8.40 5.31
C PHE A 48 -14.49 -7.85 6.12
N PRO A 49 -15.27 -8.72 6.79
CA PRO A 49 -16.46 -8.30 7.54
C PRO A 49 -16.15 -7.40 8.75
N LEU A 50 -14.88 -7.34 9.17
CA LEU A 50 -14.40 -6.44 10.22
C LEU A 50 -14.31 -4.98 9.77
N ILE A 51 -14.31 -4.71 8.46
CA ILE A 51 -14.34 -3.35 7.92
C ILE A 51 -15.80 -2.87 7.89
N LEU A 52 -16.07 -1.80 8.63
CA LEU A 52 -17.40 -1.18 8.67
C LEU A 52 -17.80 -0.62 7.30
N ASN A 53 -19.10 -0.65 6.98
CA ASN A 53 -19.60 -0.13 5.70
C ASN A 53 -19.23 1.34 5.47
N ASP A 54 -19.22 2.12 6.54
CA ASP A 54 -18.94 3.56 6.50
C ASP A 54 -17.45 3.84 6.28
N HIS A 55 -16.59 2.83 6.49
CA HIS A 55 -15.16 2.88 6.20
C HIS A 55 -14.82 2.46 4.77
N ILE A 56 -15.82 2.22 3.92
CA ILE A 56 -15.62 1.93 2.50
C ILE A 56 -16.02 3.17 1.69
N GLY A 57 -15.05 3.94 1.21
CA GLY A 57 -15.27 5.10 0.33
C GLY A 57 -15.38 4.74 -1.16
N ASN A 58 -15.80 5.69 -1.98
CA ASN A 58 -15.87 5.56 -3.44
C ASN A 58 -14.83 6.46 -4.13
N SER A 59 -14.02 5.89 -5.03
CA SER A 59 -12.96 6.64 -5.72
C SER A 59 -13.45 7.52 -6.88
N ARG A 60 -14.77 7.64 -7.08
CA ARG A 60 -15.39 8.28 -8.26
C ARG A 60 -16.36 9.41 -7.93
N ASP A 61 -16.49 9.78 -6.66
CA ASP A 61 -17.24 10.94 -6.19
C ASP A 61 -16.41 11.64 -5.11
N THR A 62 -16.77 12.87 -4.72
CA THR A 62 -16.00 13.64 -3.73
C THR A 62 -16.17 13.13 -2.29
N SER A 63 -16.86 12.01 -2.07
CA SER A 63 -17.02 11.43 -0.73
C SER A 63 -15.69 10.95 -0.12
N PHE A 64 -14.68 10.64 -0.96
CA PHE A 64 -13.35 10.30 -0.48
C PHE A 64 -12.58 11.50 0.08
N GLU A 65 -12.94 12.75 -0.27
CA GLU A 65 -12.20 13.95 0.15
C GLU A 65 -12.25 14.13 1.67
N GLN A 66 -13.34 13.69 2.30
CA GLN A 66 -13.52 13.69 3.76
C GLN A 66 -12.77 12.54 4.46
N MET A 67 -12.24 11.58 3.70
CA MET A 67 -11.45 10.43 4.19
C MET A 67 -9.95 10.59 3.89
N ILE A 68 -9.52 11.72 3.30
CA ILE A 68 -8.10 12.00 3.09
C ILE A 68 -7.48 12.40 4.42
N PHE A 69 -6.81 11.44 5.07
CA PHE A 69 -5.93 11.75 6.19
C PHE A 69 -4.56 12.19 5.69
N LEU A 70 -4.17 13.41 6.11
CA LEU A 70 -2.81 13.88 6.02
C LEU A 70 -1.94 12.99 6.91
N ILE A 71 -1.00 12.25 6.31
CA ILE A 71 0.06 11.60 7.09
C ILE A 71 0.90 12.72 7.69
N LYS A 72 0.69 13.01 8.98
CA LYS A 72 1.59 13.86 9.75
C LYS A 72 2.90 13.10 9.90
N ILE A 73 3.89 13.49 9.10
CA ILE A 73 5.26 12.93 9.17
C ILE A 73 6.03 13.52 10.37
N HIS A 74 5.36 14.30 11.22
CA HIS A 74 5.93 15.04 12.33
C HIS A 74 4.96 15.03 13.52
N ASP A 75 5.47 14.71 14.70
CA ASP A 75 4.73 14.83 15.96
C ASP A 75 4.70 16.30 16.39
N GLU A 76 3.58 16.83 16.90
CA GLU A 76 3.39 18.28 17.12
C GLU A 76 4.35 18.86 18.17
N HIS A 77 5.06 18.00 18.91
CA HIS A 77 6.01 18.33 19.97
C HIS A 77 7.48 18.21 19.57
N GLU A 78 7.82 17.80 18.34
CA GLU A 78 9.21 17.77 17.87
C GLU A 78 9.68 19.14 17.32
N PRO A 79 10.99 19.43 17.28
CA PRO A 79 11.50 20.66 16.67
C PRO A 79 11.47 20.60 15.14
N TRP A 80 10.86 21.60 14.50
CA TRP A 80 10.85 21.75 13.05
C TRP A 80 12.28 21.86 12.49
N GLY A 81 12.67 20.93 11.62
CA GLY A 81 13.95 20.98 10.87
C GLY A 81 14.89 19.81 11.11
N LEU A 82 14.53 18.84 11.96
CA LEU A 82 15.26 17.57 11.99
C LEU A 82 14.91 16.75 10.73
N PRO A 83 15.90 16.23 9.98
CA PRO A 83 15.62 15.29 8.92
C PRO A 83 14.90 14.09 9.54
N ILE A 84 13.69 13.79 9.05
CA ILE A 84 12.98 12.57 9.41
C ILE A 84 13.87 11.41 8.98
N LEU A 85 14.55 10.79 9.95
CA LEU A 85 15.31 9.58 9.71
C LEU A 85 14.28 8.47 9.54
N ALA A 86 13.79 8.29 8.32
CA ALA A 86 12.92 7.19 7.96
C ALA A 86 13.74 5.90 8.03
N TYR A 87 13.89 5.34 9.25
CA TYR A 87 14.62 4.11 9.46
C TYR A 87 13.97 3.01 8.62
N PRO A 88 14.70 2.39 7.69
CA PRO A 88 14.21 1.24 6.95
C PRO A 88 13.86 0.11 7.92
N GLN A 89 12.58 -0.09 8.23
CA GLN A 89 12.15 -1.26 9.03
C GLN A 89 12.21 -2.57 8.22
N PHE A 90 12.48 -2.46 6.92
CA PHE A 90 12.55 -3.57 5.98
C PHE A 90 13.80 -3.42 5.12
N PHE A 91 14.65 -4.45 5.12
CA PHE A 91 15.79 -4.63 4.22
C PHE A 91 15.54 -5.86 3.35
N CYS A 92 16.05 -5.81 2.14
CA CYS A 92 15.95 -6.90 1.19
C CYS A 92 17.18 -7.80 1.32
N GLU A 93 16.95 -9.09 1.56
CA GLU A 93 17.96 -10.13 1.43
C GLU A 93 18.47 -10.22 -0.01
N PHE A 94 19.80 -10.20 -0.17
CA PHE A 94 20.47 -10.10 -1.48
C PHE A 94 20.26 -11.31 -2.40
N HIS A 95 19.91 -12.47 -1.82
CA HIS A 95 19.73 -13.73 -2.55
C HIS A 95 18.25 -14.04 -2.85
N GLN A 96 17.32 -13.19 -2.44
CA GLN A 96 15.90 -13.37 -2.69
C GLN A 96 15.44 -12.58 -3.92
N SER A 97 14.32 -13.01 -4.51
CA SER A 97 13.67 -12.36 -5.63
C SER A 97 12.38 -11.69 -5.20
N TYR A 98 12.21 -10.43 -5.58
CA TYR A 98 11.09 -9.58 -5.17
C TYR A 98 10.17 -9.32 -6.36
N ILE A 99 8.89 -9.66 -6.23
CA ILE A 99 7.91 -9.52 -7.31
C ILE A 99 7.05 -8.28 -7.06
N ILE A 100 7.03 -7.35 -8.02
CA ILE A 100 6.12 -6.20 -8.01
C ILE A 100 5.02 -6.42 -9.05
N LEU A 101 3.84 -6.78 -8.57
CA LEU A 101 2.63 -6.90 -9.40
C LEU A 101 2.12 -5.50 -9.78
N GLY A 102 1.83 -5.27 -11.05
CA GLY A 102 1.52 -3.93 -11.57
C GLY A 102 2.75 -3.00 -11.64
N GLY A 103 3.97 -3.55 -11.59
CA GLY A 103 5.22 -2.82 -11.37
C GLY A 103 5.63 -1.85 -12.47
N LEU A 104 5.02 -1.92 -13.66
CA LEU A 104 5.37 -1.06 -14.81
C LEU A 104 4.70 0.32 -14.80
N GLY A 105 3.87 0.63 -13.80
CA GLY A 105 3.27 1.96 -13.60
C GLY A 105 4.15 2.90 -12.78
N GLY A 106 3.81 4.20 -12.75
CA GLY A 106 4.61 5.22 -12.05
C GLY A 106 4.83 4.97 -10.56
N PHE A 107 3.89 4.33 -9.85
CA PHE A 107 4.09 3.89 -8.47
C PHE A 107 4.98 2.63 -8.39
N GLY A 108 4.77 1.65 -9.29
CA GLY A 108 5.51 0.41 -9.31
C GLY A 108 7.02 0.60 -9.53
N LEU A 109 7.39 1.56 -10.38
CA LEU A 109 8.78 1.95 -10.60
C LEU A 109 9.38 2.65 -9.37
N LYS A 110 8.66 3.57 -8.72
CA LYS A 110 9.12 4.20 -7.47
C LYS A 110 9.28 3.19 -6.33
N LEU A 111 8.40 2.18 -6.27
CA LEU A 111 8.54 1.08 -5.33
C LEU A 111 9.74 0.19 -5.66
N ALA A 112 10.02 -0.04 -6.94
CA ALA A 112 11.22 -0.76 -7.38
C ALA A 112 12.49 -0.03 -6.90
N ASP A 113 12.57 1.28 -7.14
CA ASP A 113 13.69 2.11 -6.63
C ASP A 113 13.83 2.00 -5.12
N TRP A 114 12.71 2.07 -4.40
CA TRP A 114 12.70 1.93 -2.94
C TRP A 114 13.20 0.57 -2.45
N LEU A 115 12.89 -0.53 -3.15
CA LEU A 115 13.40 -1.87 -2.85
C LEU A 115 14.88 -2.02 -3.19
N ILE A 116 15.35 -1.40 -4.29
CA ILE A 116 16.77 -1.38 -4.69
C ILE A 116 17.59 -0.69 -3.60
N LEU A 117 17.14 0.49 -3.13
CA LEU A 117 17.80 1.22 -2.03
C LEU A 117 17.88 0.42 -0.72
N ARG A 118 17.08 -0.65 -0.59
CA ARG A 118 17.04 -1.54 0.58
C ARG A 118 17.76 -2.86 0.37
N GLY A 119 18.44 -3.03 -0.77
CA GLY A 119 19.31 -4.19 -1.04
C GLY A 119 18.72 -5.23 -1.99
N ALA A 120 17.55 -4.98 -2.60
CA ALA A 120 16.99 -5.92 -3.57
C ALA A 120 17.91 -5.99 -4.80
N LYS A 121 18.45 -7.18 -5.07
CA LYS A 121 19.27 -7.44 -6.27
C LYS A 121 18.50 -8.11 -7.40
N ASN A 122 17.38 -8.75 -7.09
CA ASN A 122 16.57 -9.48 -8.06
C ASN A 122 15.12 -8.98 -7.98
N LEU A 123 14.67 -8.23 -8.99
CA LEU A 123 13.30 -7.69 -9.07
C LEU A 123 12.58 -8.25 -10.29
N LEU A 124 11.33 -8.67 -10.12
CA LEU A 124 10.42 -9.09 -11.18
C LEU A 124 9.24 -8.14 -11.22
N LEU A 125 9.18 -7.28 -12.24
CA LEU A 125 8.05 -6.39 -12.47
C LEU A 125 7.02 -7.09 -13.37
N ILE A 126 5.77 -7.18 -12.92
CA ILE A 126 4.69 -7.80 -13.70
C ILE A 126 3.70 -6.72 -14.12
N SER A 127 3.37 -6.65 -15.42
CA SER A 127 2.29 -5.78 -15.92
C SER A 127 0.94 -6.26 -15.39
N GLY A 128 0.13 -5.35 -14.84
CA GLY A 128 -1.28 -5.62 -14.49
C GLY A 128 -2.19 -5.72 -15.73
N ILE A 129 -1.66 -5.39 -16.91
CA ILE A 129 -2.36 -5.38 -18.20
C ILE A 129 -1.62 -6.39 -19.09
N GLY A 130 -1.92 -7.69 -18.98
CA GLY A 130 -1.50 -8.79 -19.87
C GLY A 130 0.00 -8.90 -20.21
N LEU A 131 0.62 -10.04 -19.87
CA LEU A 131 2.03 -10.41 -20.16
C LEU A 131 2.62 -9.78 -21.43
N ARG A 132 3.37 -8.69 -21.25
CA ARG A 132 4.38 -8.21 -22.20
C ARG A 132 5.60 -7.78 -21.39
N ASN A 133 6.65 -8.59 -21.48
CA ASN A 133 8.02 -8.33 -21.09
C ASN A 133 8.36 -8.51 -19.59
N VAL A 134 9.24 -9.49 -19.35
CA VAL A 134 10.02 -9.63 -18.12
C VAL A 134 11.31 -8.82 -18.32
N ILE A 135 11.51 -7.80 -17.49
CA ILE A 135 12.78 -7.06 -17.44
C ILE A 135 13.50 -7.54 -16.18
N SER A 136 14.64 -8.22 -16.38
CA SER A 136 15.58 -8.52 -15.29
C SER A 136 16.62 -7.41 -15.29
N VAL A 137 16.69 -6.64 -14.21
CA VAL A 137 17.79 -5.69 -13.99
C VAL A 137 18.85 -6.45 -13.21
N GLN A 138 19.93 -6.84 -13.88
CA GLN A 138 21.13 -7.37 -13.24
C GLN A 138 22.07 -6.20 -12.98
N GLY A 139 22.42 -6.00 -11.72
CA GLY A 139 23.46 -5.07 -11.27
C GLY A 139 24.78 -5.80 -11.00
#